data_AF-A0A2V9T877-F1
#
_entry.id   AF-A0A2V9T877-F1
#
_cell.length_a   1.000
_cell.length_b   1.000
_cell.length_c   1.000
_cell.angle_alpha   90.00
_cell.angle_beta   90.00
_cell.angle_gamma   90.00
#
_symmetry.space_group_name_H-M   'P 1'
#
loop_
_entity.id
_entity.type
_entity.pdbx_description
1 polymer ?
#
loop_
_entity_poly.entity_id
_entity_poly.type
_entity_poly.pdbx_seq_one_letter_code
_entity_poly.pdbx_strand_id
1 'polypeptide(L)'
;MSAVASVLLESPISQRREGHVFVRRLEDWIVSLVLAGMVLIPLAEAFLRRTLRVGIPASTSIVQHAVLLVGMLGGAIAAREGRLLALSTLEQTWIPENLRPASRIFTSAVATTVTILLAVASARFVLTEREAGKFLFAPLRVWWIELALPLGFIAIALRIWWRSSESWSRRADSAVLIVAFVTVAALFPATSHLFTLLSLTVLFLASLLGVPAFVTLGGAALVLFRSLDQPIASIPIAHY
;
A
#
# COMPACT_ATOMS: atom_id res chain seq x y z
N MET A 1 16.04 -53.78 10.87
CA MET A 1 14.77 -53.35 10.25
C MET A 1 14.16 -52.08 10.84
N SER A 2 14.88 -51.24 11.61
CA SER A 2 14.33 -49.95 12.11
C SER A 2 14.93 -48.68 11.47
N ALA A 3 15.97 -48.79 10.65
CA ALA A 3 16.63 -47.63 10.03
C ALA A 3 16.01 -47.17 8.69
N VAL A 4 15.17 -48.00 8.05
CA VAL A 4 14.54 -47.67 6.75
C VAL A 4 13.23 -46.89 6.94
N ALA A 5 12.62 -46.96 8.12
CA ALA A 5 11.37 -46.26 8.43
C ALA A 5 11.57 -44.79 8.82
N SER A 6 12.76 -44.38 9.26
CA SER A 6 13.05 -42.99 9.64
C SER A 6 13.36 -42.07 8.45
N VAL A 7 13.76 -42.62 7.30
CA VAL A 7 14.08 -41.85 6.09
C VAL A 7 12.83 -41.51 5.27
N LEU A 8 11.74 -42.28 5.40
CA LEU A 8 10.48 -42.00 4.71
C LEU A 8 9.53 -41.04 5.47
N LEU A 9 9.97 -40.54 6.63
CA LEU A 9 9.26 -39.53 7.44
C LEU A 9 9.95 -38.16 7.41
N GLU A 10 10.86 -37.89 6.47
CA GLU A 10 11.17 -36.51 6.08
C GLU A 10 9.99 -35.94 5.30
N SER A 11 8.96 -35.56 6.07
CA SER A 11 7.78 -34.89 5.56
C SER A 11 8.17 -33.58 4.85
N PRO A 12 7.49 -33.19 3.75
CA PRO A 12 7.71 -31.93 3.02
C PRO A 12 7.35 -30.66 3.82
N ILE A 13 7.16 -30.79 5.14
CA ILE A 13 6.71 -29.75 6.05
C ILE A 13 7.88 -28.85 6.50
N SER A 14 9.13 -29.36 6.50
CA SER A 14 10.34 -28.58 6.84
C SER A 14 10.72 -27.59 5.73
N GLN A 15 10.69 -28.00 4.46
CA GLN A 15 11.03 -27.13 3.31
C GLN A 15 10.10 -25.91 3.17
N ARG A 16 8.80 -26.05 3.45
CA ARG A 16 7.86 -24.90 3.39
C ARG A 16 8.16 -23.85 4.46
N ARG A 17 8.73 -24.20 5.62
CA ARG A 17 9.05 -23.23 6.67
C ARG A 17 10.29 -22.39 6.34
N GLU A 18 11.31 -23.00 5.73
CA GLU A 18 12.56 -22.31 5.39
C GLU A 18 12.38 -21.27 4.28
N GLY A 19 11.61 -21.59 3.23
CA GLY A 19 11.33 -20.65 2.14
C GLY A 19 10.63 -19.36 2.61
N HIS A 20 9.70 -19.48 3.56
CA HIS A 20 9.00 -18.31 4.12
C HIS A 20 9.92 -17.45 5.00
N VAL A 21 10.92 -18.02 5.66
CA VAL A 21 11.89 -17.27 6.47
C VAL A 21 12.92 -16.55 5.58
N PHE A 22 13.35 -17.17 4.49
CA PHE A 22 14.30 -16.56 3.55
C PHE A 22 13.67 -15.36 2.82
N VAL A 23 12.45 -15.49 2.32
CA VAL A 23 11.72 -14.38 1.68
C VAL A 23 11.53 -13.21 2.66
N ARG A 24 11.23 -13.49 3.94
CA ARG A 24 11.12 -12.44 4.98
C ARG A 24 12.45 -11.71 5.19
N ARG A 25 13.55 -12.45 5.35
CA ARG A 25 14.88 -11.84 5.52
C ARG A 25 15.28 -11.01 4.31
N LEU A 26 14.97 -11.47 3.09
CA LEU A 26 15.22 -10.69 1.88
C LEU A 26 14.38 -9.41 1.84
N GLU A 27 13.08 -9.47 2.13
CA GLU A 27 12.22 -8.27 2.21
C GLU A 27 12.78 -7.26 3.22
N ASP A 28 13.15 -7.71 4.42
CA ASP A 28 13.66 -6.84 5.48
C ASP A 28 15.05 -6.26 5.10
N TRP A 29 15.93 -7.07 4.50
CA TRP A 29 17.24 -6.60 3.99
C TRP A 29 17.10 -5.58 2.85
N ILE A 30 16.18 -5.81 1.91
CA ILE A 30 15.93 -4.87 0.81
C ILE A 30 15.47 -3.53 1.38
N VAL A 31 14.55 -3.52 2.33
CA VAL A 31 14.09 -2.28 2.97
C VAL A 31 15.19 -1.58 3.74
N SER A 32 16.00 -2.31 4.51
CA SER A 32 17.16 -1.72 5.20
C SER A 32 18.19 -1.14 4.22
N LEU A 33 18.45 -1.81 3.09
CA LEU A 33 19.38 -1.33 2.07
C LEU A 33 18.85 -0.06 1.39
N VAL A 34 17.57 -0.01 1.05
CA VAL A 34 16.98 1.19 0.43
C VAL A 34 16.96 2.36 1.42
N LEU A 35 16.62 2.11 2.70
CA LEU A 35 16.70 3.12 3.77
C LEU A 35 18.13 3.63 3.98
N ALA A 36 19.12 2.75 3.99
CA ALA A 36 20.52 3.15 4.06
C ALA A 36 20.90 4.01 2.85
N GLY A 37 20.47 3.62 1.65
CA GLY A 37 20.65 4.41 0.42
C GLY A 37 20.05 5.81 0.51
N MET A 38 18.84 5.95 1.06
CA MET A 38 18.19 7.26 1.26
C MET A 38 18.92 8.21 2.18
N VAL A 39 19.66 7.68 3.14
CA VAL A 39 20.43 8.51 4.08
C VAL A 39 21.80 8.78 3.48
N LEU A 40 22.45 7.76 2.94
CA LEU A 40 23.82 7.85 2.45
C LEU A 40 23.93 8.65 1.15
N ILE A 41 22.97 8.55 0.22
CA ILE A 41 23.03 9.25 -1.07
C ILE A 41 22.94 10.78 -0.88
N PRO A 42 21.95 11.34 -0.16
CA PRO A 42 21.90 12.79 0.10
C PRO A 42 23.06 13.28 0.95
N LEU A 43 23.52 12.50 1.94
CA LEU A 43 24.66 12.90 2.77
C LEU A 43 25.96 12.92 1.96
N ALA A 44 26.19 11.91 1.12
CA ALA A 44 27.35 11.87 0.22
C ALA A 44 27.30 13.03 -0.77
N GLU A 45 26.14 13.33 -1.34
CA GLU A 45 25.96 14.48 -2.23
C GLU A 45 26.21 15.82 -1.52
N ALA A 46 25.65 16.01 -0.31
CA ALA A 46 25.84 17.24 0.47
C ALA A 46 27.32 17.44 0.82
N PHE A 47 28.02 16.36 1.15
CA PHE A 47 29.46 16.38 1.40
C PHE A 47 30.26 16.70 0.12
N LEU A 48 29.92 16.06 -1.00
CA LEU A 48 30.60 16.24 -2.30
C LEU A 48 30.41 17.66 -2.85
N ARG A 49 29.21 18.23 -2.72
CA ARG A 49 28.94 19.64 -3.05
C ARG A 49 29.76 20.58 -2.18
N ARG A 50 29.92 20.27 -0.89
CA ARG A 50 30.66 21.13 0.05
C ARG A 50 32.18 21.07 -0.14
N THR A 51 32.72 19.90 -0.47
CA THR A 51 34.18 19.69 -0.62
C THR A 51 34.67 19.92 -2.05
N LEU A 52 33.97 19.38 -3.05
CA LEU A 52 34.41 19.39 -4.45
C LEU A 52 33.62 20.36 -5.34
N ARG A 53 32.55 21.00 -4.82
CA ARG A 53 31.62 21.85 -5.59
C ARG A 53 30.99 21.16 -6.81
N VAL A 54 31.03 19.83 -6.83
CA VAL A 54 30.38 18.97 -7.84
C VAL A 54 29.05 18.47 -7.27
N GLY A 55 27.96 18.60 -8.02
CA GLY A 55 26.65 18.05 -7.66
C GLY A 55 26.33 16.80 -8.47
N ILE A 56 25.57 15.87 -7.88
CA ILE A 56 25.05 14.71 -8.62
C ILE A 56 23.84 15.17 -9.44
N PRO A 57 23.84 15.03 -10.78
CA PRO A 57 22.68 15.33 -11.60
C PRO A 57 21.47 14.48 -11.16
N ALA A 58 20.28 15.06 -11.11
CA ALA A 58 19.02 14.40 -10.76
C ALA A 58 18.94 13.80 -9.32
N SER A 59 19.81 14.21 -8.40
CA SER A 59 19.80 13.69 -7.02
C SER A 59 18.46 13.83 -6.29
N THR A 60 17.82 14.99 -6.38
CA THR A 60 16.49 15.23 -5.79
C THR A 60 15.45 14.27 -6.37
N SER A 61 15.50 14.00 -7.67
CA SER A 61 14.60 13.05 -8.32
C SER A 61 14.90 11.61 -7.89
N ILE A 62 16.17 11.22 -7.79
CA ILE A 62 16.57 9.89 -7.30
C ILE A 62 16.06 9.67 -5.87
N VAL A 63 16.23 10.65 -4.99
CA VAL A 63 15.75 10.59 -3.60
C VAL A 63 14.23 10.49 -3.56
N GLN A 64 13.50 11.27 -4.38
CA GLN A 64 12.04 11.20 -4.45
C GLN A 64 11.54 9.80 -4.86
N HIS A 65 12.17 9.19 -5.88
CA HIS A 65 11.80 7.84 -6.32
C HIS A 65 12.24 6.77 -5.32
N ALA A 66 13.34 6.98 -4.60
CA ALA A 66 13.68 6.15 -3.46
C ALA A 66 12.61 6.25 -2.36
N VAL A 67 12.10 7.47 -2.06
CA VAL A 67 11.02 7.73 -1.08
C VAL A 67 9.78 6.93 -1.41
N LEU A 68 9.40 6.92 -2.68
CA LEU A 68 8.34 6.07 -3.20
C LEU A 68 8.62 4.58 -2.93
N LEU A 69 9.81 4.08 -3.27
CA LEU A 69 10.17 2.68 -3.07
C LEU A 69 10.12 2.27 -1.59
N VAL A 70 10.75 3.02 -0.69
CA VAL A 70 10.74 2.70 0.75
C VAL A 70 9.35 2.83 1.33
N GLY A 71 8.60 3.88 0.99
CA GLY A 71 7.24 4.05 1.48
C GLY A 71 6.36 2.85 1.11
N MET A 72 6.50 2.38 -0.13
CA MET A 72 5.71 1.27 -0.63
C MET A 72 6.16 -0.09 -0.07
N LEU A 73 7.47 -0.36 -0.01
CA LEU A 73 8.00 -1.57 0.60
C LEU A 73 7.73 -1.62 2.11
N GLY A 74 7.94 -0.51 2.82
CA GLY A 74 7.63 -0.38 4.24
C GLY A 74 6.15 -0.57 4.53
N GLY A 75 5.27 0.00 3.70
CA GLY A 75 3.82 -0.22 3.78
C GLY A 75 3.44 -1.69 3.56
N ALA A 76 4.04 -2.35 2.57
CA ALA A 76 3.84 -3.77 2.33
C ALA A 76 4.28 -4.63 3.53
N ILE A 77 5.46 -4.37 4.11
CA ILE A 77 5.95 -5.08 5.31
C ILE A 77 5.03 -4.81 6.52
N ALA A 78 4.61 -3.57 6.74
CA ALA A 78 3.68 -3.23 7.82
C ALA A 78 2.34 -3.97 7.65
N ALA A 79 1.81 -4.07 6.42
CA ALA A 79 0.62 -4.87 6.11
C ALA A 79 0.84 -6.38 6.36
N ARG A 80 2.04 -6.89 6.04
CA ARG A 80 2.44 -8.29 6.32
C ARG A 80 2.39 -8.60 7.79
N GLU A 81 2.71 -7.65 8.65
CA GLU A 81 2.81 -7.81 10.10
C GLU A 81 1.54 -7.41 10.83
N GLY A 82 0.59 -6.77 10.15
CA GLY A 82 -0.62 -6.19 10.76
C GLY A 82 -0.32 -4.97 11.61
N ARG A 83 0.80 -4.29 11.33
CA ARG A 83 1.29 -3.09 12.01
C ARG A 83 1.03 -1.83 11.19
N LEU A 84 -0.01 -1.84 10.37
CA LEU A 84 -0.46 -0.62 9.71
C LEU A 84 -0.96 0.34 10.80
N LEU A 85 -0.43 1.56 10.83
CA LEU A 85 -0.74 2.55 11.86
C LEU A 85 -2.24 2.88 11.83
N ALA A 86 -2.99 2.36 12.81
CA ALA A 86 -4.39 2.68 13.00
C ALA A 86 -4.51 4.12 13.52
N LEU A 87 -5.42 4.91 12.97
CA LEU A 87 -5.64 6.29 13.43
C LEU A 87 -6.38 6.36 14.76
N SER A 88 -7.02 5.28 15.16
CA SER A 88 -7.88 5.22 16.32
C SER A 88 -7.72 3.87 17.00
N THR A 89 -7.47 3.89 18.31
CA THR A 89 -7.53 2.71 19.19
C THR A 89 -8.92 2.52 19.80
N LEU A 90 -9.91 3.33 19.40
CA LEU A 90 -11.27 3.33 19.98
C LEU A 90 -12.00 2.00 19.80
N GLU A 91 -11.60 1.16 18.84
CA GLU A 91 -12.12 -0.21 18.69
C GLU A 91 -11.96 -1.03 19.98
N GLN A 92 -10.85 -0.86 20.69
CA GLN A 92 -10.54 -1.65 21.88
C GLN A 92 -11.24 -1.15 23.14
N THR A 93 -11.51 0.16 23.23
CA THR A 93 -12.03 0.81 24.43
C THR A 93 -13.55 0.99 24.42
N TRP A 94 -14.17 1.18 23.25
CA TRP A 94 -15.58 1.62 23.15
C TRP A 94 -16.52 0.63 22.47
N ILE A 95 -16.02 -0.42 21.80
CA ILE A 95 -16.89 -1.37 21.09
C ILE A 95 -17.24 -2.58 21.97
N PRO A 96 -18.55 -2.87 22.17
CA PRO A 96 -18.98 -4.06 22.90
C PRO A 96 -18.54 -5.34 22.19
N GLU A 97 -18.21 -6.38 22.96
CA GLU A 97 -17.59 -7.62 22.44
C GLU A 97 -18.37 -8.29 21.30
N ASN A 98 -19.70 -8.17 21.33
CA ASN A 98 -20.60 -8.74 20.31
C ASN A 98 -20.47 -8.09 18.92
N LEU A 99 -20.03 -6.82 18.85
CA LEU A 99 -19.90 -6.08 17.59
C LEU A 99 -18.47 -6.08 17.02
N ARG A 100 -17.48 -6.54 17.78
CA ARG A 100 -16.07 -6.60 17.35
C ARG A 100 -15.83 -7.43 16.08
N PRO A 101 -16.50 -8.58 15.87
CA PRO A 101 -16.35 -9.32 14.62
C PRO A 101 -16.89 -8.54 13.41
N ALA A 102 -18.01 -7.84 13.59
CA ALA A 102 -18.63 -7.04 12.54
C ALA A 102 -17.80 -5.78 12.22
N SER A 103 -17.27 -5.08 13.23
CA SER A 103 -16.38 -3.94 13.03
C SER A 103 -15.14 -4.35 12.24
N ARG A 104 -14.51 -5.47 12.60
CA ARG A 104 -13.32 -5.98 11.90
C ARG A 104 -13.59 -6.36 10.44
N ILE A 105 -14.74 -6.98 10.15
CA ILE A 105 -15.13 -7.29 8.76
C ILE A 105 -15.33 -5.99 7.99
N PHE A 106 -16.08 -5.03 8.54
CA PHE A 106 -16.34 -3.75 7.91
C PHE A 106 -15.06 -2.93 7.65
N THR A 107 -14.21 -2.75 8.67
CA THR A 107 -12.96 -2.00 8.54
C THR A 107 -11.99 -2.65 7.58
N SER A 108 -11.89 -3.99 7.58
CA SER A 108 -11.06 -4.71 6.61
C SER A 108 -11.60 -4.61 5.18
N ALA A 109 -12.92 -4.61 4.99
CA ALA A 109 -13.55 -4.44 3.68
C ALA A 109 -13.31 -3.02 3.14
N VAL A 110 -13.50 -1.98 3.96
CA VAL A 110 -13.22 -0.59 3.58
C VAL A 110 -11.73 -0.41 3.27
N ALA A 111 -10.84 -0.88 4.14
CA ALA A 111 -9.40 -0.80 3.94
C ALA A 111 -8.95 -1.49 2.64
N THR A 112 -9.43 -2.71 2.39
CA THR A 112 -9.10 -3.46 1.18
C THR A 112 -9.63 -2.75 -0.07
N THR A 113 -10.88 -2.29 -0.03
CA THR A 113 -11.52 -1.57 -1.14
C THR A 113 -10.73 -0.32 -1.53
N VAL A 114 -10.43 0.54 -0.57
CA VAL A 114 -9.66 1.76 -0.82
C VAL A 114 -8.28 1.43 -1.37
N THR A 115 -7.62 0.40 -0.83
CA THR A 115 -6.31 -0.04 -1.30
C THR A 115 -6.37 -0.57 -2.74
N ILE A 116 -7.44 -1.30 -3.12
CA ILE A 116 -7.68 -1.72 -4.51
C ILE A 116 -7.88 -0.49 -5.41
N LEU A 117 -8.67 0.49 -5.00
CA LEU A 117 -8.89 1.71 -5.78
C LEU A 117 -7.58 2.50 -5.95
N LEU A 118 -6.72 2.56 -4.93
CA LEU A 118 -5.37 3.14 -5.02
C LEU A 118 -4.46 2.35 -5.96
N ALA A 119 -4.56 1.02 -6.00
CA ALA A 119 -3.84 0.19 -6.97
C ALA A 119 -4.28 0.52 -8.41
N VAL A 120 -5.58 0.68 -8.66
CA VAL A 120 -6.10 1.07 -9.98
C VAL A 120 -5.65 2.48 -10.35
N ALA A 121 -5.73 3.44 -9.42
CA ALA A 121 -5.30 4.82 -9.65
C ALA A 121 -3.80 4.90 -9.94
N SER A 122 -2.96 4.18 -9.17
CA SER A 122 -1.52 4.13 -9.41
C SER A 122 -1.16 3.42 -10.71
N ALA A 123 -1.88 2.37 -11.11
CA ALA A 123 -1.68 1.73 -12.42
C ALA A 123 -1.97 2.71 -13.57
N ARG A 124 -3.06 3.50 -13.48
CA ARG A 124 -3.36 4.57 -14.46
C ARG A 124 -2.27 5.63 -14.49
N PHE A 125 -1.77 6.06 -13.32
CA PHE A 125 -0.66 7.00 -13.21
C PHE A 125 0.60 6.50 -13.93
N VAL A 126 0.99 5.24 -13.72
CA VAL A 126 2.16 4.63 -14.40
C VAL A 126 1.96 4.57 -15.93
N LEU A 127 0.75 4.31 -16.40
CA LEU A 127 0.45 4.34 -17.84
C LEU A 127 0.62 5.74 -18.43
N THR A 128 0.14 6.78 -17.74
CA THR A 128 0.33 8.17 -18.15
C THR A 128 1.82 8.56 -18.17
N GLU A 129 2.60 8.18 -17.16
CA GLU A 129 4.05 8.47 -17.12
C GLU A 129 4.84 7.67 -18.16
N ARG A 130 4.39 6.45 -18.50
CA ARG A 130 4.96 5.67 -19.60
C ARG A 130 4.79 6.39 -20.93
N GLU A 131 3.63 6.98 -21.18
CA GLU A 131 3.36 7.80 -22.39
C GLU A 131 4.19 9.08 -22.41
N ALA A 132 4.39 9.71 -21.24
CA ALA A 132 5.24 10.90 -21.10
C ALA A 132 6.73 10.62 -21.39
N GLY A 133 7.18 9.36 -21.27
CA GLY A 133 8.50 8.93 -21.73
C GLY A 133 9.69 9.47 -20.92
N LYS A 134 9.47 9.94 -19.68
CA LYS A 134 10.49 10.58 -18.85
C LYS A 134 11.62 9.62 -18.43
N PHE A 135 12.84 10.14 -18.46
CA PHE A 135 14.05 9.46 -17.97
C PHE A 135 14.43 9.98 -16.59
N LEU A 136 14.80 9.07 -15.69
CA LEU A 136 15.38 9.42 -14.39
C LEU A 136 16.87 9.70 -14.55
N PHE A 137 17.56 8.77 -15.21
CA PHE A 137 18.92 8.90 -15.73
C PHE A 137 18.99 7.98 -16.94
N ALA A 138 19.72 8.32 -18.01
CA ALA A 138 19.81 7.41 -19.14
C ALA A 138 20.53 6.10 -18.71
N PRO A 139 19.98 4.89 -18.95
CA PRO A 139 18.79 4.53 -19.74
C PRO A 139 17.50 4.24 -18.93
N LEU A 140 17.50 4.48 -17.62
CA LEU A 140 16.41 4.13 -16.70
C LEU A 140 15.23 5.10 -16.80
N ARG A 141 14.07 4.57 -17.19
CA ARG A 141 12.81 5.32 -17.29
C ARG A 141 12.09 5.35 -15.94
N VAL A 142 11.43 6.47 -15.65
CA VAL A 142 10.75 6.71 -14.38
C VAL A 142 9.68 5.65 -14.08
N TRP A 143 8.87 5.29 -15.09
CA TRP A 143 7.77 4.33 -14.93
C TRP A 143 8.18 2.95 -14.41
N TRP A 144 9.44 2.53 -14.63
CA TRP A 144 9.96 1.27 -14.09
C TRP A 144 9.98 1.27 -12.56
N ILE A 145 10.31 2.41 -11.95
CA ILE A 145 10.33 2.56 -10.50
C ILE A 145 8.92 2.77 -9.98
N GLU A 146 8.11 3.54 -10.69
CA GLU A 146 6.73 3.82 -10.30
C GLU A 146 5.83 2.58 -10.31
N LEU A 147 6.19 1.52 -11.05
CA LEU A 147 5.55 0.20 -10.95
C LEU A 147 5.52 -0.35 -9.52
N ALA A 148 6.45 0.08 -8.67
CA ALA A 148 6.39 -0.28 -7.25
C ALA A 148 5.07 0.15 -6.60
N LEU A 149 4.45 1.28 -7.02
CA LEU A 149 3.19 1.77 -6.47
C LEU A 149 2.02 0.77 -6.65
N PRO A 150 1.61 0.42 -7.89
CA PRO A 150 0.50 -0.52 -8.09
C PRO A 150 0.82 -1.89 -7.51
N LEU A 151 2.06 -2.38 -7.65
CA LEU A 151 2.47 -3.67 -7.11
C LEU A 151 2.37 -3.71 -5.57
N GLY A 152 2.83 -2.66 -4.91
CA GLY A 152 2.77 -2.60 -3.45
C GLY A 152 1.36 -2.41 -2.92
N PHE A 153 0.50 -1.60 -3.56
CA PHE A 153 -0.91 -1.53 -3.18
C PHE A 153 -1.64 -2.86 -3.39
N ILE A 154 -1.38 -3.59 -4.47
CA ILE A 154 -1.90 -4.96 -4.68
C ILE A 154 -1.43 -5.88 -3.54
N ALA A 155 -0.14 -5.85 -3.21
CA ALA A 155 0.40 -6.67 -2.13
C ALA A 155 -0.23 -6.32 -0.76
N ILE A 156 -0.40 -5.04 -0.47
CA ILE A 156 -1.06 -4.56 0.76
C ILE A 156 -2.53 -5.00 0.79
N ALA A 157 -3.28 -4.84 -0.30
CA ALA A 157 -4.69 -5.23 -0.39
C ALA A 157 -4.87 -6.73 -0.13
N LEU A 158 -4.04 -7.57 -0.77
CA LEU A 158 -4.05 -9.01 -0.56
C LEU A 158 -3.70 -9.37 0.88
N ARG A 159 -2.69 -8.71 1.48
CA ARG A 159 -2.27 -8.95 2.88
C ARG A 159 -3.36 -8.56 3.88
N ILE A 160 -4.06 -7.44 3.66
CA ILE A 160 -5.19 -7.00 4.50
C ILE A 160 -6.35 -8.01 4.39
N TRP A 161 -6.75 -8.39 3.18
CA TRP A 161 -7.84 -9.33 2.96
C TRP A 161 -7.56 -10.70 3.59
N TRP A 162 -6.34 -11.23 3.43
CA TRP A 162 -5.97 -12.54 3.99
C TRP A 162 -6.00 -12.57 5.52
N ARG A 163 -5.75 -11.43 6.18
CA ARG A 163 -5.78 -11.27 7.64
C ARG A 163 -7.16 -10.92 8.21
N SER A 164 -8.16 -10.70 7.35
CA SER A 164 -9.51 -10.30 7.75
C SER A 164 -10.20 -11.32 8.66
N SER A 165 -10.06 -12.63 8.40
CA SER A 165 -10.60 -13.68 9.27
C SER A 165 -9.82 -14.99 9.25
N GLU A 166 -9.90 -15.78 10.31
CA GLU A 166 -9.32 -17.14 10.39
C GLU A 166 -10.27 -18.20 9.82
N SER A 167 -11.58 -17.92 9.79
CA SER A 167 -12.60 -18.80 9.22
C SER A 167 -12.86 -18.46 7.74
N TRP A 168 -12.88 -19.50 6.89
CA TRP A 168 -13.17 -19.37 5.45
C TRP A 168 -14.53 -18.72 5.17
N SER A 169 -15.55 -18.97 6.01
CA SER A 169 -16.89 -18.38 5.83
C SER A 169 -16.88 -16.87 6.02
N ARG A 170 -16.20 -16.37 7.06
CA ARG A 170 -16.10 -14.92 7.32
C ARG A 170 -15.19 -14.17 6.33
N ARG A 171 -14.28 -14.89 5.67
CA ARG A 171 -13.50 -14.35 4.53
C ARG A 171 -14.36 -14.15 3.29
N ALA A 172 -15.33 -15.04 3.06
CA ALA A 172 -16.28 -14.88 1.97
C ALA A 172 -17.16 -13.64 2.20
N ASP A 173 -17.63 -13.41 3.43
CA ASP A 173 -18.42 -12.22 3.78
C ASP A 173 -17.66 -10.91 3.50
N SER A 174 -16.37 -10.84 3.87
CA SER A 174 -15.56 -9.66 3.57
C SER A 174 -15.30 -9.51 2.08
N ALA A 175 -15.09 -10.60 1.33
CA ALA A 175 -14.94 -10.56 -0.12
C ALA A 175 -16.21 -10.02 -0.81
N VAL A 176 -17.39 -10.45 -0.38
CA VAL A 176 -18.67 -9.94 -0.90
C VAL A 176 -18.81 -8.44 -0.65
N LEU A 177 -18.49 -7.98 0.56
CA LEU A 177 -18.52 -6.54 0.87
C LEU A 177 -17.50 -5.74 0.06
N ILE A 178 -16.29 -6.26 -0.14
CA ILE A 178 -15.27 -5.63 -0.99
C ILE A 178 -15.79 -5.52 -2.42
N VAL A 179 -16.32 -6.59 -2.99
CA VAL A 179 -16.88 -6.58 -4.34
C VAL A 179 -18.03 -5.58 -4.42
N ALA A 180 -18.93 -5.54 -3.45
CA ALA A 180 -20.03 -4.58 -3.40
C ALA A 180 -19.54 -3.13 -3.36
N PHE A 181 -18.54 -2.82 -2.54
CA PHE A 181 -17.99 -1.45 -2.49
C PHE A 181 -17.23 -1.09 -3.77
N VAL A 182 -16.49 -2.01 -4.38
CA VAL A 182 -15.80 -1.78 -5.65
C VAL A 182 -16.81 -1.59 -6.80
N THR A 183 -17.87 -2.39 -6.86
CA THR A 183 -18.91 -2.25 -7.91
C THR A 183 -19.69 -0.96 -7.74
N VAL A 184 -20.09 -0.60 -6.52
CA VAL A 184 -20.69 0.70 -6.22
C VAL A 184 -19.73 1.81 -6.65
N ALA A 185 -18.46 1.76 -6.25
CA ALA A 185 -17.48 2.75 -6.69
C ALA A 185 -17.27 2.76 -8.22
N ALA A 186 -17.51 1.67 -8.96
CA ALA A 186 -17.38 1.65 -10.41
C ALA A 186 -18.63 2.20 -11.13
N LEU A 187 -19.82 1.91 -10.61
CA LEU A 187 -21.10 2.23 -11.26
C LEU A 187 -21.56 3.66 -11.03
N PHE A 188 -21.22 4.26 -9.88
CA PHE A 188 -21.68 5.61 -9.58
C PHE A 188 -20.82 6.69 -10.27
N PRO A 189 -21.45 7.66 -10.97
CA PRO A 189 -20.74 8.76 -11.62
C PRO A 189 -19.91 9.57 -10.61
N ALA A 190 -18.73 9.96 -11.06
CA ALA A 190 -17.75 10.72 -10.28
C ALA A 190 -18.29 12.07 -9.75
N THR A 191 -19.24 12.67 -10.46
CA THR A 191 -19.81 14.00 -10.20
C THR A 191 -20.96 14.00 -9.18
N SER A 192 -21.38 12.83 -8.67
CA SER A 192 -22.50 12.77 -7.72
C SER A 192 -22.09 13.23 -6.31
N HIS A 193 -22.54 14.43 -5.91
CA HIS A 193 -22.27 14.98 -4.58
C HIS A 193 -22.72 14.06 -3.43
N LEU A 194 -23.86 13.38 -3.57
CA LEU A 194 -24.35 12.44 -2.56
C LEU A 194 -23.42 11.24 -2.38
N PHE A 195 -22.87 10.73 -3.48
CA PHE A 195 -21.90 9.63 -3.45
C PHE A 195 -20.60 10.04 -2.76
N THR A 196 -20.11 11.27 -3.04
CA THR A 196 -18.92 11.83 -2.37
C THR A 196 -19.15 11.95 -0.87
N LEU A 197 -20.26 12.56 -0.44
CA LEU A 197 -20.58 12.71 0.98
C LEU A 197 -20.73 11.35 1.67
N LEU A 198 -21.48 10.42 1.08
CA LEU A 198 -21.67 9.08 1.63
C LEU A 198 -20.34 8.34 1.79
N SER A 199 -19.48 8.40 0.77
CA SER A 199 -18.16 7.77 0.81
C SER A 199 -17.26 8.38 1.89
N LEU A 200 -17.29 9.71 2.06
CA LEU A 200 -16.57 10.39 3.14
C LEU A 200 -17.13 10.02 4.52
N THR A 201 -18.45 9.91 4.67
CA THR A 201 -19.07 9.45 5.92
C THR A 201 -18.68 8.02 6.24
N VAL A 202 -18.70 7.11 5.26
CA VAL A 202 -18.25 5.71 5.43
C VAL A 202 -16.78 5.66 5.80
N LEU A 203 -15.91 6.44 5.14
CA LEU A 203 -14.50 6.53 5.49
C LEU A 203 -14.28 7.10 6.89
N PHE A 204 -15.01 8.14 7.27
CA PHE A 204 -14.92 8.74 8.60
C PHE A 204 -15.31 7.73 9.69
N LEU A 205 -16.44 7.03 9.52
CA LEU A 205 -16.88 5.97 10.42
C LEU A 205 -15.84 4.84 10.50
N ALA A 206 -15.31 4.40 9.36
CA ALA A 206 -14.28 3.37 9.33
C ALA A 206 -12.97 3.82 10.00
N SER A 207 -12.62 5.10 9.87
CA SER A 207 -11.46 5.72 10.53
C SER A 207 -11.60 5.69 12.05
N LEU A 208 -12.79 6.02 12.57
CA LEU A 208 -13.10 5.95 13.99
C LEU A 208 -13.00 4.51 14.52
N LEU A 209 -13.40 3.54 13.70
CA LEU A 209 -13.31 2.11 13.98
C LEU A 209 -11.89 1.53 13.86
N GLY A 210 -10.87 2.33 13.54
CA GLY A 210 -9.46 1.90 13.58
C GLY A 210 -8.86 1.45 12.25
N VAL A 211 -9.42 1.89 11.11
CA VAL A 211 -8.78 1.69 9.80
C VAL A 211 -7.38 2.33 9.73
N PRO A 212 -6.42 1.75 8.98
CA PRO A 212 -5.09 2.34 8.77
C PRO A 212 -5.11 3.78 8.28
N ALA A 213 -4.18 4.60 8.76
CA ALA A 213 -4.08 6.02 8.41
C ALA A 213 -4.05 6.28 6.90
N PHE A 214 -3.28 5.51 6.14
CA PHE A 214 -3.18 5.70 4.69
C PHE A 214 -4.51 5.46 3.96
N VAL A 215 -5.38 4.59 4.47
CA VAL A 215 -6.70 4.33 3.88
C VAL A 215 -7.58 5.56 4.05
N THR A 216 -7.49 6.22 5.19
CA THR A 216 -8.31 7.40 5.47
C THR A 216 -7.87 8.59 4.60
N LEU A 217 -6.57 8.87 4.57
CA LEU A 217 -6.00 9.97 3.77
C LEU A 217 -6.08 9.68 2.27
N GLY A 218 -5.66 8.49 1.84
CA GLY A 218 -5.69 8.08 0.45
C GLY A 218 -7.11 7.86 -0.07
N GLY A 219 -8.02 7.35 0.76
CA GLY A 219 -9.44 7.21 0.43
C GLY A 219 -10.13 8.56 0.31
N ALA A 220 -9.89 9.49 1.24
CA ALA A 220 -10.41 10.85 1.15
C ALA A 220 -9.90 11.55 -0.11
N ALA A 221 -8.60 11.41 -0.42
CA ALA A 221 -8.04 11.93 -1.66
C ALA A 221 -8.74 11.34 -2.90
N LEU A 222 -8.93 10.02 -2.97
CA LEU A 222 -9.64 9.38 -4.08
C LEU A 222 -11.06 9.92 -4.25
N VAL A 223 -11.82 10.05 -3.16
CA VAL A 223 -13.20 10.51 -3.20
C VAL A 223 -13.30 11.98 -3.62
N LEU A 224 -12.43 12.84 -3.08
CA LEU A 224 -12.42 14.27 -3.39
C LEU A 224 -11.91 14.53 -4.81
N PHE A 225 -10.81 13.91 -5.23
CA PHE A 225 -10.29 14.11 -6.59
C PHE A 225 -11.22 13.56 -7.65
N ARG A 226 -11.92 12.46 -7.36
CA ARG A 226 -12.97 11.96 -8.24
C ARG A 226 -14.10 13.00 -8.42
N SER A 227 -14.45 13.75 -7.38
CA SER A 227 -15.49 14.79 -7.49
C SER A 227 -15.08 16.03 -8.29
N LEU A 228 -13.77 16.24 -8.48
CA LEU A 228 -13.24 17.43 -9.14
C LEU A 228 -13.05 17.26 -10.66
N ASP A 229 -13.24 16.05 -11.23
CA ASP A 229 -12.98 15.72 -12.64
C ASP A 229 -11.61 16.20 -13.17
N GLN A 230 -10.65 16.47 -12.27
CA GLN A 230 -9.31 16.91 -12.60
C GLN A 230 -8.27 15.88 -12.17
N PRO A 231 -7.27 15.57 -13.02
CA PRO A 231 -6.12 14.79 -12.60
C PRO A 231 -5.43 15.47 -11.42
N ILE A 232 -4.97 14.70 -10.43
CA ILE A 232 -4.23 15.16 -9.24
C ILE A 232 -3.05 16.10 -9.59
N ALA A 233 -2.58 16.03 -10.83
CA ALA A 233 -1.54 16.87 -11.41
C ALA A 233 -1.93 18.35 -11.67
N SER A 234 -3.18 18.79 -11.47
CA SER A 234 -3.60 20.17 -11.76
C SER A 234 -3.42 21.18 -10.62
N ILE A 235 -3.23 20.73 -9.37
CA ILE A 235 -3.05 21.63 -8.21
C ILE A 235 -1.78 22.52 -8.32
N PRO A 236 -0.64 22.06 -8.86
CA PRO A 236 0.54 22.91 -9.01
C PRO A 236 0.41 24.04 -10.05
N ILE A 237 -0.59 24.00 -10.93
CA ILE A 237 -0.77 24.99 -12.02
C ILE A 237 -1.46 26.27 -11.52
N ALA A 238 -2.19 26.22 -10.40
CA ALA A 238 -2.85 27.39 -9.82
C ALA A 238 -1.91 28.34 -9.05
N HIS A 239 -0.61 28.04 -9.01
CA HIS A 239 0.40 28.84 -8.30
C HIS A 239 1.54 29.36 -9.22
N TYR A 240 1.27 29.49 -10.52
CA TYR A 240 2.01 30.35 -11.44
C TYR A 240 1.05 31.34 -12.10
#